data_AF-A0A455WYR0-F1
#
_entry.id   AF-A0A455WYR0-F1
#
_cell.length_a   1.000
_cell.length_b   1.000
_cell.length_c   1.000
_cell.angle_alpha   90.00
_cell.angle_beta   90.00
_cell.angle_gamma   90.00
#
_symmetry.space_group_name_H-M   'P 1'
#
loop_
_entity.id
_entity.type
_entity.pdbx_description
1 polymer ?
#
loop_
_entity_poly.entity_id
_entity_poly.type
_entity_poly.pdbx_seq_one_letter_code
_entity_poly.pdbx_strand_id
1 'polypeptide(L)'
;MFQRLILAVLFVLFGNFANAEAQLIHNAARGELLYSTHCIACHSTQVHWREKKLVTDWASLQSEVQRWQGIAKLGWNNEDIEDVARHLNTIYYRYPTSD
;
A
#
# COMPACT_ATOMS: atom_id res chain seq x y z
N MET A 1 40.82 -17.60 -10.80
CA MET A 1 39.55 -17.39 -11.54
C MET A 1 38.31 -17.65 -10.68
N PHE A 2 38.28 -18.70 -9.84
CA PHE A 2 37.14 -18.99 -8.93
C PHE A 2 36.80 -17.86 -7.94
N GLN A 3 37.80 -17.13 -7.42
CA GLN A 3 37.57 -16.02 -6.47
C GLN A 3 36.89 -14.79 -7.10
N ARG A 4 37.05 -14.58 -8.41
CA ARG A 4 36.35 -13.52 -9.16
C ARG A 4 34.88 -13.90 -9.42
N LEU A 5 34.59 -15.19 -9.55
CA LEU A 5 33.22 -15.72 -9.67
C LEU A 5 32.47 -15.64 -8.35
N ILE A 6 33.12 -15.91 -7.22
CA ILE A 6 32.51 -15.80 -5.87
C ILE A 6 32.11 -14.35 -5.55
N LEU A 7 32.96 -13.38 -5.90
CA LEU A 7 32.65 -11.94 -5.72
C LEU A 7 31.50 -11.46 -6.61
N ALA A 8 31.39 -11.97 -7.83
CA ALA A 8 30.29 -11.64 -8.73
C ALA A 8 28.93 -12.22 -8.25
N VAL A 9 28.94 -13.42 -7.68
CA VAL A 9 27.72 -14.07 -7.14
C VAL A 9 27.23 -13.37 -5.87
N LEU A 10 28.13 -12.93 -4.98
CA LEU A 10 27.76 -12.18 -3.78
C LEU A 10 27.16 -10.81 -4.11
N PHE A 11 27.63 -10.13 -5.16
CA PHE A 11 27.09 -8.82 -5.56
C PHE A 11 25.65 -8.89 -6.08
N VAL A 12 25.29 -9.97 -6.78
CA VAL A 12 23.91 -10.19 -7.26
C VAL A 12 22.94 -10.50 -6.11
N LEU A 13 23.39 -11.22 -5.08
CA LEU A 13 22.54 -11.54 -3.91
C LEU A 13 22.25 -10.31 -3.04
N PHE A 14 23.22 -9.39 -2.85
CA PHE A 14 23.00 -8.16 -2.08
C PHE A 14 22.13 -7.12 -2.82
N GLY A 15 22.17 -7.08 -4.15
CA GLY A 15 21.38 -6.12 -4.94
C GLY A 15 19.86 -6.33 -4.90
N ASN A 16 19.39 -7.54 -4.57
CA ASN A 16 17.95 -7.86 -4.57
C ASN A 16 17.22 -7.37 -3.31
N PHE A 17 17.88 -7.33 -2.15
CA PHE A 17 17.22 -6.95 -0.88
C PHE A 17 16.99 -5.44 -0.75
N ALA A 18 17.91 -4.62 -1.26
CA ALA A 18 17.79 -3.17 -1.20
C ALA A 18 16.60 -2.62 -2.02
N ASN A 19 16.24 -3.30 -3.12
CA ASN A 19 15.13 -2.87 -3.97
C ASN A 19 13.77 -3.11 -3.31
N ALA A 20 13.59 -4.25 -2.63
CA ALA A 20 12.31 -4.57 -1.99
C ALA A 20 11.96 -3.60 -0.86
N GLU A 21 12.94 -3.25 -0.02
CA GLU A 21 12.74 -2.30 1.07
C GLU A 21 12.46 -0.88 0.55
N ALA A 22 13.20 -0.44 -0.47
CA ALA A 22 12.98 0.87 -1.09
C ALA A 22 11.57 0.99 -1.73
N GLN A 23 11.10 -0.09 -2.37
CA GLN A 23 9.74 -0.14 -2.93
C GLN A 23 8.67 -0.07 -1.85
N LEU A 24 8.81 -0.81 -0.74
CA LEU A 24 7.84 -0.76 0.37
C LEU A 24 7.75 0.62 1.01
N ILE A 25 8.89 1.29 1.23
CA ILE A 25 8.92 2.66 1.77
C ILE A 25 8.25 3.64 0.80
N HIS A 26 8.57 3.54 -0.50
CA HIS A 26 7.97 4.38 -1.53
C HIS A 26 6.44 4.21 -1.58
N ASN A 27 5.97 2.96 -1.57
CA ASN A 27 4.56 2.62 -1.62
C ASN A 27 3.81 3.09 -0.37
N ALA A 28 4.42 2.97 0.82
CA ALA A 28 3.86 3.51 2.06
C ALA A 28 3.71 5.04 1.99
N ALA A 29 4.74 5.76 1.51
CA ALA A 29 4.70 7.20 1.33
C ALA A 29 3.65 7.63 0.29
N ARG A 30 3.51 6.87 -0.80
CA ARG A 30 2.53 7.12 -1.86
C ARG A 30 1.10 6.96 -1.33
N GLY A 31 0.81 5.86 -0.62
CA GLY A 31 -0.51 5.60 -0.05
C GLY A 31 -0.95 6.68 0.95
N GLU A 32 -0.03 7.13 1.82
CA GLU A 32 -0.29 8.23 2.77
C GLU A 32 -0.62 9.55 2.05
N LEU A 33 0.16 9.91 1.03
CA LEU A 33 -0.05 11.13 0.26
C LEU A 33 -1.42 11.14 -0.40
N LEU A 34 -1.79 10.04 -1.07
CA LEU A 34 -3.08 9.91 -1.73
C LEU A 34 -4.24 9.96 -0.74
N TYR A 35 -4.12 9.27 0.40
CA TYR A 35 -5.14 9.28 1.46
C TYR A 35 -5.36 10.69 2.03
N SER A 36 -4.28 11.34 2.46
CA SER A 36 -4.34 12.66 3.12
C SER A 36 -4.87 13.77 2.20
N THR A 37 -4.65 13.64 0.89
CA THR A 37 -5.09 14.64 -0.10
C THR A 37 -6.55 14.45 -0.50
N HIS A 38 -7.04 13.20 -0.59
CA HIS A 38 -8.31 12.91 -1.26
C HIS A 38 -9.37 12.28 -0.36
N CYS A 39 -9.00 11.35 0.53
CA CYS A 39 -9.98 10.54 1.25
C CYS A 39 -10.67 11.30 2.39
N ILE A 40 -10.01 12.31 2.96
CA ILE A 40 -10.56 13.13 4.04
C ILE A 40 -11.12 14.49 3.58
N ALA A 41 -11.18 14.70 2.25
CA ALA A 41 -11.69 15.95 1.67
C ALA A 41 -13.23 16.09 1.81
N CYS A 42 -13.95 14.97 1.86
CA CYS A 42 -15.42 14.97 1.92
C CYS A 42 -15.98 14.46 3.26
N HIS A 43 -15.22 13.68 4.03
CA HIS A 43 -15.63 13.14 5.32
C HIS A 43 -14.45 13.01 6.28
N SER A 44 -14.72 12.99 7.59
CA SER A 44 -13.67 12.77 8.58
C SER A 44 -13.18 11.32 8.60
N THR A 45 -12.10 11.09 9.32
CA THR A 45 -11.47 9.77 9.52
C THR A 45 -12.36 8.78 10.29
N GLN A 46 -13.46 9.26 10.91
CA GLN A 46 -14.41 8.41 11.64
C GLN A 46 -14.97 7.24 10.82
N VAL A 47 -14.97 7.36 9.49
CA VAL A 47 -15.40 6.27 8.58
C VAL A 47 -14.65 4.96 8.82
N HIS A 48 -13.44 5.00 9.40
CA HIS A 48 -12.62 3.82 9.65
C HIS A 48 -13.00 3.04 10.92
N TRP A 49 -13.69 3.66 11.89
CA TRP A 49 -14.02 3.03 13.18
C TRP A 49 -15.48 3.16 13.61
N ARG A 50 -16.30 3.97 12.93
CA ARG A 50 -17.72 4.12 13.27
C ARG A 50 -18.49 2.81 13.17
N GLU A 51 -19.63 2.77 13.84
CA GLU A 51 -20.61 1.69 13.65
C GLU A 51 -20.98 1.57 12.16
N LYS A 52 -21.20 0.34 11.70
CA LYS A 52 -21.47 -0.02 10.30
C LYS A 52 -20.30 0.25 9.34
N LYS A 53 -19.05 -0.03 9.76
CA LYS A 53 -17.93 -0.15 8.81
C LYS A 53 -18.17 -1.33 7.87
N LEU A 54 -17.88 -1.17 6.59
CA LEU A 54 -18.10 -2.21 5.57
C LEU A 54 -16.88 -3.12 5.37
N VAL A 55 -15.70 -2.64 5.75
CA VAL A 55 -14.45 -3.38 5.61
C VAL A 55 -14.37 -4.47 6.68
N THR A 56 -14.21 -5.72 6.25
CA THR A 56 -14.10 -6.91 7.11
C THR A 56 -12.77 -7.64 6.97
N ASP A 57 -12.01 -7.36 5.92
CA ASP A 57 -10.75 -8.01 5.55
C ASP A 57 -9.97 -7.15 4.54
N TRP A 58 -8.82 -7.66 4.07
CA TRP A 58 -7.97 -7.00 3.09
C TRP A 58 -8.66 -6.77 1.73
N ALA A 59 -9.42 -7.74 1.24
CA ALA A 59 -10.08 -7.66 -0.06
C ALA A 59 -11.22 -6.63 -0.06
N SER A 60 -12.02 -6.59 1.01
CA SER A 60 -13.05 -5.57 1.21
C SER A 60 -12.45 -4.18 1.42
N LEU A 61 -11.25 -4.07 2.02
CA LEU A 61 -10.55 -2.79 2.13
C LEU A 61 -10.18 -2.23 0.76
N GLN A 62 -9.53 -3.03 -0.09
CA GLN A 62 -9.22 -2.63 -1.46
C GLN A 62 -10.49 -2.28 -2.25
N SER A 63 -11.54 -3.07 -2.10
CA SER A 63 -12.83 -2.83 -2.77
C SER A 63 -13.46 -1.50 -2.38
N GLU A 64 -13.38 -1.12 -1.10
CA GLU A 64 -13.86 0.18 -0.63
C GLU A 64 -12.99 1.34 -1.17
N VAL A 65 -11.66 1.19 -1.20
CA VAL A 65 -10.76 2.19 -1.81
C VAL A 65 -11.07 2.38 -3.30
N GLN A 66 -11.21 1.27 -4.04
CA GLN A 66 -11.62 1.26 -5.45
C GLN A 66 -12.96 1.97 -5.66
N ARG A 67 -13.94 1.71 -4.79
CA ARG A 67 -15.28 2.31 -4.88
C ARG A 67 -15.21 3.82 -4.66
N TRP A 68 -14.55 4.27 -3.61
CA TRP A 68 -14.51 5.68 -3.25
C TRP A 68 -13.65 6.52 -4.21
N GLN A 69 -12.51 6.00 -4.68
CA GLN A 69 -11.74 6.70 -5.72
C GLN A 69 -12.55 6.85 -7.02
N GLY A 70 -13.40 5.86 -7.35
CA GLY A 70 -14.30 5.93 -8.49
C GLY A 70 -15.40 6.98 -8.33
N ILE A 71 -16.00 7.08 -7.14
CA ILE A 71 -16.98 8.13 -6.80
C ILE A 71 -16.33 9.52 -6.91
N ALA A 72 -15.10 9.66 -6.40
CA ALA A 72 -14.34 10.91 -6.48
C ALA A 72 -13.69 11.15 -7.86
N LYS A 73 -13.81 10.21 -8.80
CA LYS A 73 -13.25 10.27 -10.17
C LYS A 73 -11.74 10.55 -10.21
N LEU A 74 -10.98 9.94 -9.30
CA LEU A 74 -9.55 10.20 -9.15
C LEU A 74 -8.69 9.53 -10.23
N GLY A 75 -9.20 8.48 -10.88
CA GLY A 75 -8.51 7.80 -11.97
C GLY A 75 -7.30 6.98 -11.52
N TRP A 76 -7.30 6.53 -10.26
CA TRP A 76 -6.22 5.72 -9.70
C TRP A 76 -6.14 4.36 -10.39
N ASN A 77 -4.90 3.91 -10.61
CA ASN A 77 -4.63 2.55 -11.07
C ASN A 77 -4.63 1.57 -9.88
N ASN A 78 -4.46 0.27 -10.17
CA ASN A 78 -4.49 -0.76 -9.13
C ASN A 78 -3.38 -0.60 -8.08
N GLU A 79 -2.21 -0.11 -8.48
CA GLU A 79 -1.07 0.10 -7.57
C GLU A 79 -1.37 1.23 -6.57
N ASP A 80 -1.95 2.33 -7.03
CA ASP A 80 -2.42 3.43 -6.17
C ASP A 80 -3.48 2.97 -5.17
N ILE A 81 -4.41 2.15 -5.63
CA ILE A 81 -5.47 1.58 -4.78
C ILE A 81 -4.86 0.68 -3.72
N GLU A 82 -3.92 -0.17 -4.10
CA GLU A 82 -3.24 -1.07 -3.17
C GLU A 82 -2.39 -0.29 -2.16
N ASP A 83 -1.66 0.73 -2.60
CA ASP A 83 -0.83 1.59 -1.73
C ASP A 83 -1.68 2.31 -0.68
N VAL A 84 -2.81 2.89 -1.09
CA VAL A 84 -3.76 3.50 -0.16
C VAL A 84 -4.36 2.47 0.78
N ALA A 85 -4.77 1.29 0.27
CA ALA A 85 -5.28 0.21 1.10
C ALA A 85 -4.23 -0.25 2.13
N ARG A 86 -2.97 -0.36 1.75
CA ARG A 86 -1.86 -0.76 2.64
C ARG A 86 -1.61 0.28 3.72
N HIS A 87 -1.63 1.56 3.36
CA HIS A 87 -1.54 2.66 4.32
C HIS A 87 -2.68 2.58 5.35
N LEU A 88 -3.94 2.52 4.88
CA LEU A 88 -5.12 2.39 5.74
C LEU A 88 -5.06 1.12 6.61
N ASN A 89 -4.58 0.01 6.06
CA ASN A 89 -4.43 -1.23 6.80
C ASN A 89 -3.41 -1.10 7.93
N THR A 90 -2.34 -0.35 7.70
CA THR A 90 -1.31 -0.07 8.70
C THR A 90 -1.84 0.77 9.86
N ILE A 91 -2.65 1.78 9.58
CA ILE A 91 -3.05 2.76 10.61
C ILE A 91 -4.42 2.47 11.26
N TYR A 92 -5.31 1.75 10.58
CA TYR A 92 -6.68 1.50 11.09
C TYR A 92 -7.08 0.02 11.15
N TYR A 93 -6.78 -0.77 10.12
CA TYR A 93 -7.50 -2.05 9.94
C TYR A 93 -6.76 -3.31 10.39
N ARG A 94 -5.44 -3.40 10.19
CA ARG A 94 -4.57 -4.51 10.63
C ARG A 94 -5.01 -5.90 10.17
N TYR A 95 -5.58 -6.02 8.98
CA TYR A 95 -5.90 -7.31 8.36
C TYR A 95 -4.65 -7.99 7.81
N PRO A 96 -4.59 -9.34 7.83
CA PRO A 96 -3.54 -10.08 7.14
C PRO A 96 -3.54 -9.77 5.64
N THR A 97 -2.35 -9.52 5.08
CA THR A 97 -2.11 -9.39 3.64
C THR A 97 -1.45 -10.67 3.13
N SER A 98 -1.84 -11.11 1.94
CA SER A 98 -1.07 -12.10 1.19
C SER A 98 0.00 -11.32 0.42
N ASP A 99 1.19 -11.25 1.01
CA ASP A 99 2.38 -10.68 0.35
C ASP A 99 2.85 -11.57 -0.81
#